data_AF-A0A849Z3W3-F1
#
_entry.id   AF-A0A849Z3W3-F1
#
_cell.length_a   1.000
_cell.length_b   1.000
_cell.length_c   1.000
_cell.angle_alpha   90.00
_cell.angle_beta   90.00
_cell.angle_gamma   90.00
#
_symmetry.space_group_name_H-M   'P 1'
#
loop_
_entity.id
_entity.type
_entity.pdbx_description
1 polymer ?
#
loop_
_entity_poly.entity_id
_entity_poly.type
_entity_poly.pdbx_seq_one_letter_code
_entity_poly.pdbx_strand_id
1 'polypeptide(L)'
;MAETTDDKAEPAKVPEGPPLPRVFRRWMLGALLFGLAIGGAGFWIWWQYHETYERVPPRINPCFTGLGNRLKRPVIVSPSEPYTLEDGETAYLTDAQNRAAGCAARLPGRLDYKLVRIWTTEDPEAQANAVRELVVNIPPDPARDQEAFGMWRLGQGTLAALPASPTRDKARADIDQFVGCRFNHHQLPACPTRPGFPILAGILGGIGALTLLGLLGSLIVRTIQNVRARLARRRASATRLDPVVSEQ
;
A
#
# COMPACT_ATOMS: atom_id res chain seq x y z
N MET A 1 50.93 52.04 14.22
CA MET A 1 50.35 50.72 13.94
C MET A 1 49.62 50.31 15.20
N ALA A 2 48.30 50.55 15.23
CA ALA A 2 47.47 50.27 16.41
C ALA A 2 46.82 48.90 16.20
N GLU A 3 47.21 47.97 17.05
CA GLU A 3 46.74 46.59 17.11
C GLU A 3 45.36 46.60 17.77
N THR A 4 44.30 46.44 16.96
CA THR A 4 42.95 46.22 17.46
C THR A 4 42.85 44.81 18.01
N THR A 5 42.95 44.68 19.33
CA THR A 5 42.60 43.46 20.05
C THR A 5 41.11 43.18 19.86
N ASP A 6 40.83 42.22 19.00
CA ASP A 6 39.52 41.63 18.74
C ASP A 6 39.06 40.88 20.01
N ASP A 7 38.34 41.60 20.88
CA ASP A 7 37.77 41.09 22.12
C ASP A 7 36.66 40.09 21.75
N LYS A 8 37.04 38.82 21.58
CA LYS A 8 36.10 37.71 21.37
C LYS A 8 35.23 37.58 22.62
N ALA A 9 34.06 38.23 22.56
CA ALA A 9 33.01 38.09 23.54
C ALA A 9 32.70 36.61 23.76
N GLU A 10 33.05 36.13 24.96
CA GLU A 10 32.80 34.77 25.41
C GLU A 10 31.28 34.50 25.32
N PRO A 11 30.83 33.47 24.56
CA PRO A 11 29.40 33.24 24.38
C PRO A 11 28.78 32.93 25.73
N ALA A 12 27.94 33.85 26.21
CA ALA A 12 27.24 33.75 27.48
C ALA A 12 26.60 32.36 27.61
N LYS A 13 27.07 31.57 28.60
CA LYS A 13 26.53 30.24 28.91
C LYS A 13 25.02 30.37 29.05
N VAL A 14 24.30 29.78 28.10
CA VAL A 14 22.84 29.74 28.11
C VAL A 14 22.43 29.11 29.44
N PRO A 15 21.68 29.81 30.30
CA PRO A 15 21.26 29.23 31.58
C PRO A 15 20.36 28.02 31.26
N GLU A 16 20.90 26.83 31.49
CA GLU A 16 20.14 25.59 31.48
C GLU A 16 19.01 25.76 32.49
N GLY A 17 17.76 25.61 32.04
CA GLY A 17 16.62 25.62 32.94
C GLY A 17 16.77 24.54 34.02
N PRO A 18 16.02 24.64 35.13
CA PRO A 18 16.10 23.64 36.19
C PRO A 18 15.91 22.24 35.60
N PRO A 19 16.83 21.29 35.89
CA PRO A 19 16.77 19.95 35.33
C PRO A 19 15.46 19.28 35.74
N LEU A 20 14.87 18.51 34.82
CA LEU A 20 13.66 17.75 35.11
C LEU A 20 13.85 16.91 36.38
N PRO A 21 12.84 16.83 37.28
CA PRO A 21 12.92 15.95 38.44
C PRO A 21 13.25 14.53 37.96
N ARG A 22 14.27 13.90 38.54
CA ARG A 22 14.72 12.55 38.14
C ARG A 22 13.56 11.54 38.14
N VAL A 23 12.62 11.70 39.08
CA VAL A 23 11.39 10.91 39.19
C VAL A 23 10.49 11.10 37.98
N PHE A 24 10.25 12.35 37.55
CA PHE A 24 9.45 12.65 36.37
C PHE A 24 10.08 12.04 35.10
N ARG A 25 11.40 12.16 34.94
CA ARG A 25 12.12 11.54 33.81
C ARG A 25 11.95 10.02 33.80
N ARG A 26 12.06 9.35 34.96
CA ARG A 26 11.85 7.89 35.08
C ARG A 26 10.42 7.47 34.73
N TRP A 27 9.42 8.20 35.21
CA TRP A 27 8.01 7.95 34.86
C TRP A 27 7.73 8.15 33.37
N MET A 28 8.25 9.23 32.79
CA MET A 28 8.13 9.48 31.35
C MET A 28 8.74 8.35 30.52
N LEU A 29 9.92 7.87 30.93
CA LEU A 29 10.61 6.77 30.25
C LEU A 29 9.84 5.45 30.40
N GLY A 30 9.30 5.18 31.60
CA GLY A 30 8.44 4.03 31.85
C GLY A 30 7.17 4.04 31.00
N ALA A 31 6.47 5.19 30.94
CA ALA A 31 5.28 5.37 30.11
C ALA A 31 5.60 5.22 28.62
N LEU A 32 6.76 5.72 28.16
CA LEU A 32 7.21 5.57 26.78
C LEU A 32 7.45 4.09 26.45
N LEU A 33 8.20 3.37 27.29
CA LEU A 33 8.48 1.95 27.09
C LEU A 33 7.19 1.13 27.11
N PHE A 34 6.26 1.44 28.01
CA PHE A 34 4.95 0.79 28.08
C PHE A 34 4.12 1.03 26.81
N GLY A 35 4.04 2.29 26.36
CA GLY A 35 3.33 2.65 25.14
C GLY A 35 3.92 1.99 23.89
N LEU A 36 5.25 1.93 23.79
CA LEU A 36 5.94 1.22 22.71
C LEU A 36 5.73 -0.30 22.77
N ALA A 37 5.76 -0.90 23.95
CA ALA A 37 5.54 -2.35 24.10
C ALA A 37 4.12 -2.75 23.69
N ILE A 38 3.10 -2.04 24.20
CA ILE A 38 1.70 -2.31 23.88
C ILE A 38 1.38 -1.95 22.42
N GLY A 39 1.80 -0.78 21.96
CA GLY A 39 1.62 -0.35 20.57
C GLY A 39 2.34 -1.28 19.59
N GLY A 40 3.55 -1.73 19.93
CA GLY A 40 4.32 -2.69 19.15
C GLY A 40 3.65 -4.06 19.06
N ALA A 41 3.08 -4.57 20.16
CA ALA A 41 2.31 -5.80 20.14
C ALA A 41 1.05 -5.69 19.27
N GLY A 42 0.32 -4.58 19.38
CA GLY A 42 -0.84 -4.30 18.52
C GLY A 42 -0.45 -4.21 17.04
N PHE A 43 0.63 -3.49 16.73
CA PHE A 43 1.18 -3.37 15.38
C PHE A 43 1.61 -4.73 14.82
N TRP A 44 2.26 -5.57 15.62
CA TRP A 44 2.68 -6.91 15.18
C TRP A 44 1.49 -7.79 14.78
N ILE A 45 0.42 -7.83 15.58
CA ILE A 45 -0.79 -8.59 15.28
C ILE A 45 -1.45 -8.05 14.00
N TRP A 46 -1.58 -6.72 13.89
CA TRP A 46 -2.13 -6.08 12.70
C TRP A 46 -1.28 -6.36 11.46
N TRP A 47 0.05 -6.31 11.57
CA TRP A 47 0.99 -6.54 10.47
C TRP A 47 0.84 -7.94 9.88
N GLN A 48 0.78 -8.98 10.74
CA GLN A 48 0.55 -10.35 10.32
C GLN A 48 -0.80 -10.53 9.62
N TYR A 49 -1.85 -9.88 10.15
CA TYR A 49 -3.16 -9.86 9.52
C TYR A 49 -3.13 -9.16 8.15
N HIS A 50 -2.46 -8.00 8.06
CA HIS A 50 -2.37 -7.22 6.83
C HIS A 50 -1.58 -7.96 5.74
N GLU A 51 -0.44 -8.56 6.06
CA GLU A 51 0.36 -9.36 5.11
C GLU A 51 -0.36 -10.63 4.63
N THR A 52 -1.18 -11.23 5.48
CA THR A 52 -1.88 -12.47 5.16
C THR A 52 -3.18 -12.21 4.39
N TYR A 53 -3.98 -11.26 4.86
CA TYR A 53 -5.37 -11.10 4.42
C TYR A 53 -5.63 -9.82 3.63
N GLU A 54 -4.88 -8.73 3.85
CA GLU A 54 -5.13 -7.43 3.22
C GLU A 54 -4.06 -7.07 2.18
N ARG A 55 -3.62 -8.04 1.39
CA ARG A 55 -2.60 -7.80 0.38
C ARG A 55 -3.09 -6.77 -0.64
N VAL A 56 -2.30 -5.72 -0.82
CA VAL A 56 -2.55 -4.72 -1.87
C VAL A 56 -2.27 -5.37 -3.23
N PRO A 57 -3.14 -5.19 -4.24
CA PRO A 57 -2.87 -5.74 -5.56
C PRO A 57 -1.57 -5.17 -6.13
N PRO A 58 -0.76 -5.98 -6.81
CA PRO A 58 0.50 -5.53 -7.36
C PRO A 58 0.27 -4.53 -8.49
N ARG A 59 1.27 -3.65 -8.69
CA ARG A 59 1.30 -2.79 -9.86
C ARG A 59 1.59 -3.62 -11.11
N ILE A 60 0.55 -3.88 -11.90
CA ILE A 60 0.67 -4.56 -13.19
C ILE A 60 0.98 -3.58 -14.31
N ASN A 61 1.64 -4.07 -15.37
CA ASN A 61 1.89 -3.28 -16.58
C ASN A 61 0.55 -2.80 -17.18
N PRO A 62 0.42 -1.53 -17.62
CA PRO A 62 -0.81 -1.00 -18.19
C PRO A 62 -1.33 -1.81 -19.39
N CYS A 63 -0.46 -2.57 -20.05
CA CYS A 63 -0.79 -3.53 -21.08
C CYS A 63 -1.91 -4.51 -20.68
N PHE A 64 -1.90 -5.07 -19.47
CA PHE A 64 -2.93 -6.02 -19.00
C PHE A 64 -4.30 -5.35 -18.87
N THR A 65 -4.33 -4.15 -18.27
CA THR A 65 -5.56 -3.38 -18.09
C THR A 65 -6.11 -2.88 -19.44
N GLY A 66 -5.24 -2.34 -20.29
CA GLY A 66 -5.61 -1.81 -21.59
C GLY A 66 -6.14 -2.89 -22.53
N LEU A 67 -5.44 -4.02 -22.62
CA LEU A 67 -5.83 -5.13 -23.50
C LEU A 67 -7.00 -5.92 -22.91
N GLY A 68 -7.07 -6.11 -21.60
CA GLY A 68 -8.24 -6.68 -20.94
C GLY A 68 -9.51 -5.88 -21.25
N ASN A 69 -9.43 -4.55 -21.27
CA ASN A 69 -10.56 -3.71 -21.68
C ASN A 69 -10.86 -3.76 -23.19
N ARG A 70 -9.85 -3.93 -24.05
CA ARG A 70 -10.07 -4.10 -25.50
C ARG A 70 -10.72 -5.44 -25.81
N LEU A 71 -10.33 -6.51 -25.11
CA LEU A 71 -10.91 -7.85 -25.27
C LEU A 71 -12.40 -7.88 -24.96
N LYS A 72 -12.92 -6.98 -24.11
CA LYS A 72 -14.37 -6.90 -23.82
C LYS A 72 -15.22 -6.53 -25.03
N ARG A 73 -14.62 -5.99 -26.09
CA ARG A 73 -15.36 -5.56 -27.27
C ARG A 73 -15.53 -6.74 -28.21
N PRO A 74 -16.76 -7.06 -28.64
CA PRO A 74 -16.97 -8.11 -29.63
C PRO A 74 -16.25 -7.75 -30.92
N VAL A 75 -15.52 -8.71 -31.48
CA VAL A 75 -14.77 -8.52 -32.71
C VAL A 75 -15.63 -8.98 -33.88
N ILE A 76 -15.85 -8.09 -34.86
CA ILE A 76 -16.66 -8.36 -36.07
C ILE A 76 -15.78 -8.92 -37.21
N VAL A 77 -14.46 -8.86 -37.06
CA VAL A 77 -13.49 -9.33 -38.06
C VAL A 77 -13.03 -10.75 -37.76
N SER A 78 -12.84 -11.54 -38.81
CA SER A 78 -12.24 -12.87 -38.70
C SER A 78 -10.81 -12.78 -38.16
N PRO A 79 -10.39 -13.71 -37.28
CA PRO A 79 -9.00 -13.80 -36.83
C PRO A 79 -8.05 -13.96 -38.02
N SER A 80 -6.99 -13.16 -38.07
CA SER A 80 -6.03 -13.14 -39.19
C SER A 80 -4.57 -13.08 -38.77
N GLU A 81 -4.31 -12.76 -37.50
CA GLU A 81 -2.95 -12.61 -37.00
C GLU A 81 -2.38 -13.98 -36.60
N PRO A 82 -1.30 -14.46 -37.23
CA PRO A 82 -0.72 -15.75 -36.88
C PRO A 82 0.03 -15.67 -35.54
N TYR A 83 -0.19 -16.67 -34.68
CA TYR A 83 0.50 -16.85 -33.42
C TYR A 83 0.99 -18.29 -33.28
N THR A 84 2.31 -18.49 -33.22
CA THR A 84 2.90 -19.83 -33.11
C THR A 84 2.90 -20.30 -31.65
N LEU A 85 2.23 -21.43 -31.41
CA LEU A 85 2.16 -22.13 -30.13
C LEU A 85 3.46 -22.90 -29.84
N GLU A 86 3.56 -23.47 -28.64
CA GLU A 86 4.73 -24.22 -28.19
C GLU A 86 4.99 -25.52 -28.98
N ASP A 87 3.93 -26.13 -29.49
CA ASP A 87 3.94 -27.34 -30.32
C ASP A 87 4.23 -27.06 -31.81
N GLY A 88 4.41 -25.79 -32.18
CA GLY A 88 4.59 -25.36 -33.56
C GLY A 88 3.28 -25.17 -34.33
N GLU A 89 2.12 -25.41 -33.72
CA GLU A 89 0.83 -25.09 -34.31
C GLU A 89 0.68 -23.56 -34.46
N THR A 90 0.06 -23.10 -35.53
CA THR A 90 -0.23 -21.68 -35.74
C THR A 90 -1.71 -21.42 -35.51
N ALA A 91 -2.02 -20.70 -34.44
CA ALA A 91 -3.36 -20.20 -34.17
C ALA A 91 -3.56 -18.84 -34.83
N TYR A 92 -4.72 -18.60 -35.42
CA TYR A 92 -5.08 -17.28 -35.95
C TYR A 92 -5.91 -16.53 -34.92
N LEU A 93 -5.43 -15.34 -34.56
CA LEU A 93 -5.99 -14.50 -33.52
C LEU A 93 -6.47 -13.17 -34.10
N THR A 94 -7.36 -12.49 -33.37
CA THR A 94 -7.66 -11.09 -33.62
C THR A 94 -6.49 -10.21 -33.15
N ASP A 95 -6.35 -8.98 -33.66
CA ASP A 95 -5.29 -8.04 -33.20
C ASP A 95 -5.31 -7.85 -31.67
N ALA A 96 -6.50 -7.77 -31.07
CA ALA A 96 -6.64 -7.64 -29.62
C ALA A 96 -6.13 -8.88 -28.87
N GLN A 97 -6.45 -10.07 -29.34
CA GLN A 97 -5.97 -11.34 -28.78
C GLN A 97 -4.47 -11.50 -28.97
N ASN A 98 -3.93 -11.23 -30.16
CA ASN A 98 -2.49 -11.33 -30.44
C ASN A 98 -1.68 -10.40 -29.50
N ARG A 99 -2.09 -9.13 -29.37
CA ARG A 99 -1.45 -8.21 -28.42
C ARG A 99 -1.60 -8.67 -26.97
N ALA A 100 -2.76 -9.23 -26.60
CA ALA A 100 -3.00 -9.74 -25.26
C ALA A 100 -2.14 -10.98 -24.95
N ALA A 101 -1.92 -11.87 -25.92
CA ALA A 101 -0.95 -12.96 -25.83
C ALA A 101 0.46 -12.43 -25.62
N GLY A 102 0.90 -11.45 -26.43
CA GLY A 102 2.20 -10.81 -26.24
C GLY A 102 2.35 -10.11 -24.88
N CYS A 103 1.25 -9.64 -24.29
CA CYS A 103 1.22 -9.13 -22.93
C CYS A 103 1.40 -10.24 -21.89
N ALA A 104 0.65 -11.33 -22.05
CA ALA A 104 0.71 -12.51 -21.18
C ALA A 104 2.06 -13.22 -21.26
N ALA A 105 2.79 -13.11 -22.38
CA ALA A 105 4.13 -13.68 -22.56
C ALA A 105 5.19 -13.03 -21.63
N ARG A 106 4.86 -11.86 -21.05
CA ARG A 106 5.69 -11.21 -20.01
C ARG A 106 5.51 -11.83 -18.63
N LEU A 107 4.50 -12.68 -18.44
CA LEU A 107 4.28 -13.41 -17.20
C LEU A 107 5.02 -14.76 -17.24
N PRO A 108 5.50 -15.27 -16.09
CA PRO A 108 6.09 -16.59 -16.02
C PRO A 108 5.11 -17.71 -16.40
N GLY A 109 5.66 -18.86 -16.84
CA GLY A 109 4.88 -20.09 -17.02
C GLY A 109 4.08 -20.19 -18.33
N ARG A 110 4.47 -19.42 -19.36
CA ARG A 110 3.91 -19.50 -20.73
C ARG A 110 2.39 -19.36 -20.77
N LEU A 111 1.88 -18.42 -19.96
CA LEU A 111 0.44 -18.16 -19.85
C LEU A 111 -0.17 -17.65 -21.16
N ASP A 112 0.65 -17.06 -22.02
CA ASP A 112 0.29 -16.69 -23.38
C ASP A 112 -0.19 -17.89 -24.19
N TYR A 113 0.55 -19.01 -24.24
CA TYR A 113 0.12 -20.19 -25.00
C TYR A 113 -1.15 -20.82 -24.46
N LYS A 114 -1.28 -20.90 -23.13
CA LYS A 114 -2.50 -21.41 -22.50
C LYS A 114 -3.70 -20.53 -22.86
N LEU A 115 -3.53 -19.21 -22.81
CA LEU A 115 -4.59 -18.27 -23.15
C LEU A 115 -4.96 -18.32 -24.64
N VAL A 116 -3.97 -18.44 -25.53
CA VAL A 116 -4.18 -18.60 -26.98
C VAL A 116 -4.95 -19.89 -27.27
N ARG A 117 -4.57 -21.00 -26.64
CA ARG A 117 -5.28 -22.29 -26.78
C ARG A 117 -6.73 -22.21 -26.29
N ILE A 118 -7.00 -21.39 -25.28
CA ILE A 118 -8.37 -21.12 -24.82
C ILE A 118 -9.15 -20.28 -25.86
N TRP A 119 -8.49 -19.36 -26.55
CA TRP A 119 -9.13 -18.56 -27.61
C TRP A 119 -9.49 -19.33 -28.87
N THR A 120 -8.79 -20.43 -29.14
CA THR A 120 -9.09 -21.32 -30.27
C THR A 120 -10.20 -22.33 -29.97
N THR A 121 -10.69 -22.41 -28.73
CA THR A 121 -11.82 -23.26 -28.37
C THR A 121 -13.12 -22.71 -28.95
N GLU A 122 -13.83 -23.50 -29.76
CA GLU A 122 -15.08 -23.08 -30.41
C GLU A 122 -16.27 -22.99 -29.44
N ASP A 123 -16.33 -23.89 -28.45
CA ASP A 123 -17.42 -23.89 -27.46
C ASP A 123 -17.20 -22.77 -26.42
N PRO A 124 -18.10 -21.75 -26.35
CA PRO A 124 -17.97 -20.66 -25.40
C PRO A 124 -18.06 -21.11 -23.94
N GLU A 125 -18.73 -22.22 -23.63
CA GLU A 125 -18.82 -22.74 -22.26
C GLU A 125 -17.52 -23.41 -21.82
N ALA A 126 -16.96 -24.29 -22.66
CA ALA A 126 -15.62 -24.84 -22.45
C ALA A 126 -14.56 -23.74 -22.35
N GLN A 127 -14.65 -22.72 -23.22
CA GLN A 127 -13.76 -21.56 -23.18
C GLN A 127 -13.86 -20.81 -21.84
N ALA A 128 -15.08 -20.52 -21.36
CA ALA A 128 -15.28 -19.86 -20.08
C ALA A 128 -14.69 -20.66 -18.90
N ASN A 129 -14.91 -21.98 -18.88
CA ASN A 129 -14.35 -22.87 -17.86
C ASN A 129 -12.82 -22.91 -17.92
N ALA A 130 -12.23 -22.94 -19.11
CA ALA A 130 -10.79 -22.97 -19.27
C ALA A 130 -10.14 -21.64 -18.84
N VAL A 131 -10.77 -20.48 -19.10
CA VAL A 131 -10.31 -19.18 -18.54
C VAL A 131 -10.36 -19.21 -17.01
N ARG A 132 -11.45 -19.71 -16.42
CA ARG A 132 -11.58 -19.86 -14.96
C ARG A 132 -10.46 -20.70 -14.39
N GLU A 133 -10.24 -21.89 -14.94
CA GLU A 133 -9.18 -22.79 -14.48
C GLU A 133 -7.79 -22.16 -14.62
N LEU A 134 -7.52 -21.45 -15.71
CA LEU A 134 -6.25 -20.77 -15.92
C LEU A 134 -5.93 -19.76 -14.81
N VAL A 135 -6.94 -19.02 -14.33
CA VAL A 135 -6.75 -18.01 -13.26
C VAL A 135 -6.76 -18.64 -11.87
N VAL A 136 -7.71 -19.54 -11.59
CA VAL A 136 -7.90 -20.15 -10.26
C VAL A 136 -6.76 -21.10 -9.89
N ASN A 137 -6.09 -21.71 -10.88
CA ASN A 137 -4.95 -22.59 -10.63
C ASN A 137 -3.63 -21.86 -10.40
N ILE A 138 -3.60 -20.51 -10.41
CA ILE A 138 -2.40 -19.75 -10.09
C ILE A 138 -2.12 -19.84 -8.58
N PRO A 139 -0.97 -20.37 -8.14
CA PRO A 139 -0.69 -20.56 -6.72
C PRO A 139 -0.83 -19.26 -5.90
N PRO A 140 -1.33 -19.31 -4.65
CA PRO A 140 -1.51 -18.16 -3.77
C PRO A 140 -0.19 -17.65 -3.13
N ASP A 141 0.89 -17.67 -3.91
CA ASP A 141 2.24 -17.21 -3.53
C ASP A 141 2.44 -15.74 -3.91
N PRO A 142 2.91 -14.85 -2.99
CA PRO A 142 3.28 -13.48 -3.32
C PRO A 142 4.13 -13.31 -4.60
N ALA A 143 5.03 -14.25 -4.89
CA ALA A 143 5.86 -14.21 -6.11
C ALA A 143 5.03 -14.30 -7.41
N ARG A 144 3.81 -14.83 -7.32
CA ARG A 144 2.87 -15.06 -8.42
C ARG A 144 1.72 -14.05 -8.44
N ASP A 145 1.74 -13.03 -7.57
CA ASP A 145 0.65 -12.06 -7.45
C ASP A 145 0.43 -11.27 -8.75
N GLN A 146 1.51 -10.90 -9.44
CA GLN A 146 1.43 -10.20 -10.72
C GLN A 146 0.73 -11.04 -11.79
N GLU A 147 0.97 -12.35 -11.78
CA GLU A 147 0.32 -13.28 -12.70
C GLU A 147 -1.16 -13.38 -12.42
N ALA A 148 -1.53 -13.59 -11.16
CA ALA A 148 -2.94 -13.71 -10.76
C ALA A 148 -3.73 -12.45 -11.13
N PHE A 149 -3.18 -11.27 -10.82
CA PHE A 149 -3.87 -10.01 -11.10
C PHE A 149 -3.84 -9.63 -12.60
N GLY A 150 -2.75 -9.93 -13.31
CA GLY A 150 -2.64 -9.72 -14.75
C GLY A 150 -3.60 -10.61 -15.54
N MET A 151 -3.64 -11.91 -15.20
CA MET A 151 -4.55 -12.87 -15.81
C MET A 151 -6.00 -12.64 -15.42
N TRP A 152 -6.29 -12.14 -14.22
CA TRP A 152 -7.62 -11.66 -13.88
C TRP A 152 -8.11 -10.57 -14.85
N ARG A 153 -7.26 -9.57 -15.16
CA ARG A 153 -7.63 -8.49 -16.10
C ARG A 153 -7.91 -9.02 -17.51
N LEU A 154 -7.05 -9.90 -18.02
CA LEU A 154 -7.23 -10.49 -19.35
C LEU A 154 -8.42 -11.45 -19.38
N GLY A 155 -8.58 -12.29 -18.36
CA GLY A 155 -9.67 -13.25 -18.20
C GLY A 155 -11.04 -12.57 -18.13
N GLN A 156 -11.17 -11.47 -17.37
CA GLN A 156 -12.38 -10.64 -17.36
C GLN A 156 -12.70 -10.05 -18.75
N GLY A 157 -11.66 -9.68 -19.50
CA GLY A 157 -11.79 -9.25 -20.89
C GLY A 157 -12.31 -10.35 -21.81
N THR A 158 -11.66 -11.51 -21.76
CA THR A 158 -12.03 -12.70 -22.54
C THR A 158 -13.46 -13.14 -22.24
N LEU A 159 -13.82 -13.29 -20.96
CA LEU A 159 -15.16 -13.71 -20.55
C LEU A 159 -16.23 -12.72 -21.03
N ALA A 160 -15.97 -11.42 -20.97
CA ALA A 160 -16.93 -10.41 -21.41
C ALA A 160 -17.20 -10.44 -22.92
N ALA A 161 -16.27 -10.94 -23.75
CA ALA A 161 -16.51 -11.14 -25.18
C ALA A 161 -17.39 -12.36 -25.49
N LEU A 162 -17.54 -13.29 -24.54
CA LEU A 162 -18.34 -14.49 -24.74
C LEU A 162 -19.85 -14.18 -24.65
N PRO A 163 -20.68 -14.89 -25.42
CA PRO A 163 -22.14 -14.85 -25.27
C PRO A 163 -22.57 -15.05 -23.82
N ALA A 164 -23.68 -14.42 -23.43
CA ALA A 164 -24.18 -14.56 -22.07
C ALA A 164 -24.63 -16.00 -21.79
N SER A 165 -24.07 -16.61 -20.74
CA SER A 165 -24.44 -17.93 -20.27
C SER A 165 -24.22 -18.06 -18.75
N PRO A 166 -24.96 -18.96 -18.07
CA PRO A 166 -24.72 -19.25 -16.66
C PRO A 166 -23.29 -19.71 -16.38
N THR A 167 -22.69 -20.47 -17.30
CA THR A 167 -21.30 -20.96 -17.19
C THR A 167 -20.30 -19.81 -17.20
N ARG A 168 -20.46 -18.84 -18.11
CA ARG A 168 -19.63 -17.62 -18.16
C ARG A 168 -19.76 -16.79 -16.89
N ASP A 169 -20.98 -16.57 -16.42
CA ASP A 169 -21.25 -15.74 -15.24
C ASP A 169 -20.71 -16.38 -13.96
N LYS A 170 -20.83 -17.72 -13.84
CA LYS A 170 -20.18 -18.49 -12.78
C LYS A 170 -18.67 -18.42 -12.87
N ALA A 171 -18.08 -18.59 -14.06
CA ALA A 171 -16.63 -18.47 -14.26
C ALA A 171 -16.11 -17.11 -13.81
N ARG A 172 -16.85 -16.04 -14.14
CA ARG A 172 -16.53 -14.69 -13.70
C ARG A 172 -16.58 -14.54 -12.18
N ALA A 173 -17.66 -15.02 -11.54
CA ALA A 173 -17.84 -14.96 -10.10
C ALA A 173 -16.74 -15.74 -9.35
N ASP A 174 -16.42 -16.95 -9.80
CA ASP A 174 -15.38 -17.79 -9.21
C ASP A 174 -14.00 -17.11 -9.29
N ILE A 175 -13.67 -16.51 -10.44
CA ILE A 175 -12.44 -15.74 -10.64
C ILE A 175 -12.41 -14.51 -9.72
N ASP A 176 -13.49 -13.74 -9.66
CA ASP A 176 -13.57 -12.53 -8.83
C ASP A 176 -13.48 -12.85 -7.33
N GLN A 177 -14.12 -13.94 -6.90
CA GLN A 177 -14.01 -14.44 -5.54
C GLN A 177 -12.60 -14.91 -5.22
N PHE A 178 -11.97 -15.70 -6.10
CA PHE A 178 -10.61 -16.19 -5.91
C PHE A 178 -9.61 -15.03 -5.78
N VAL A 179 -9.68 -14.06 -6.68
CA VAL A 179 -8.80 -12.89 -6.69
C VAL A 179 -9.13 -11.92 -5.55
N GLY A 180 -10.41 -11.78 -5.17
CA GLY A 180 -10.85 -10.97 -4.03
C GLY A 180 -10.44 -11.56 -2.67
N CYS A 181 -10.30 -12.88 -2.57
CA CYS A 181 -9.68 -13.53 -1.42
C CYS A 181 -8.18 -13.32 -1.33
N ARG A 182 -7.53 -13.09 -2.47
CA ARG A 182 -6.09 -12.82 -2.52
C ARG A 182 -5.74 -11.35 -2.28
N PHE A 183 -6.54 -10.42 -2.81
CA PHE A 183 -6.23 -8.99 -2.77
C PHE A 183 -7.34 -8.16 -2.15
N ASN A 184 -6.96 -7.11 -1.43
CA ASN A 184 -7.89 -6.09 -0.97
C ASN A 184 -8.05 -5.01 -2.05
N HIS A 185 -9.03 -5.16 -2.94
CA HIS A 185 -9.29 -4.21 -4.02
C HIS A 185 -10.78 -3.89 -4.14
N HIS A 186 -11.11 -2.60 -4.26
CA HIS A 186 -12.49 -2.09 -4.25
C HIS A 186 -13.40 -2.63 -5.37
N GLN A 187 -12.84 -3.12 -6.48
CA GLN A 187 -13.62 -3.71 -7.58
C GLN A 187 -13.92 -5.20 -7.39
N LEU A 188 -13.29 -5.84 -6.40
CA LEU A 188 -13.45 -7.25 -6.12
C LEU A 188 -14.44 -7.44 -4.97
N PRO A 189 -15.20 -8.55 -4.95
CA PRO A 189 -16.05 -8.88 -3.83
C PRO A 189 -15.22 -9.10 -2.56
N ALA A 190 -15.81 -8.79 -1.41
CA ALA A 190 -15.21 -9.11 -0.12
C ALA A 190 -15.08 -10.63 0.02
N CYS A 191 -13.94 -11.10 0.50
CA CYS A 191 -13.69 -12.52 0.69
C CYS A 191 -14.47 -13.06 1.91
N PRO A 192 -15.31 -14.10 1.75
CA PRO A 192 -16.13 -14.62 2.84
C PRO A 192 -15.31 -15.32 3.94
N THR A 193 -14.12 -15.82 3.62
CA THR A 193 -13.23 -16.50 4.57
C THR A 193 -12.24 -15.55 5.26
N ARG A 194 -12.22 -14.26 4.88
CA ARG A 194 -11.33 -13.28 5.51
C ARG A 194 -11.81 -13.01 6.94
N PRO A 195 -10.97 -13.23 7.97
CA PRO A 195 -11.34 -12.88 9.33
C PRO A 195 -11.58 -11.37 9.41
N GLY A 196 -12.48 -10.94 10.29
CA GLY A 196 -12.66 -9.51 10.56
C GLY A 196 -11.40 -8.87 11.13
N PHE A 197 -11.39 -7.53 11.19
CA PHE A 197 -10.27 -6.78 11.76
C PHE A 197 -9.92 -7.30 13.16
N PRO A 198 -8.63 -7.57 13.46
CA PRO A 198 -8.23 -8.11 14.76
C PRO A 198 -8.47 -7.08 15.86
N ILE A 199 -9.57 -7.24 16.59
CA ILE A 199 -10.01 -6.31 17.66
C ILE A 199 -8.89 -6.06 18.68
N LEU A 200 -8.14 -7.11 19.04
CA LEU A 200 -7.00 -7.01 19.96
C LEU A 200 -5.90 -6.06 19.44
N ALA A 201 -5.62 -6.06 18.13
CA ALA A 201 -4.68 -5.13 17.54
C ALA A 201 -5.17 -3.69 17.65
N GLY A 202 -6.48 -3.46 17.47
CA GLY A 202 -7.12 -2.17 17.67
C GLY A 202 -7.05 -1.67 19.12
N ILE A 203 -7.34 -2.54 20.09
CA ILE A 203 -7.29 -2.19 21.53
C ILE A 203 -5.85 -1.87 21.95
N LEU A 204 -4.90 -2.76 21.66
CA LEU A 204 -3.50 -2.55 22.02
C LEU A 204 -2.91 -1.35 21.27
N GLY A 205 -3.14 -1.26 19.97
CA GLY A 205 -2.74 -0.09 19.16
C GLY A 205 -3.33 1.21 19.70
N GLY A 206 -4.60 1.20 20.10
CA GLY A 206 -5.28 2.35 20.70
C GLY A 206 -4.67 2.80 22.03
N ILE A 207 -4.41 1.86 22.95
CA ILE A 207 -3.74 2.16 24.23
C ILE A 207 -2.32 2.70 23.99
N GLY A 208 -1.55 2.08 23.09
CA GLY A 208 -0.23 2.53 22.69
C GLY A 208 -0.25 3.95 22.09
N ALA A 209 -1.17 4.22 21.18
CA ALA A 209 -1.33 5.54 20.57
C ALA A 209 -1.71 6.61 21.61
N LEU A 210 -2.66 6.32 22.51
CA LEU A 210 -3.08 7.26 23.56
C LEU A 210 -1.93 7.62 24.52
N THR A 211 -1.13 6.64 24.93
CA THR A 211 0.02 6.88 25.81
C THR A 211 1.09 7.74 25.12
N LEU A 212 1.39 7.46 23.84
CA LEU A 212 2.33 8.27 23.05
C LEU A 212 1.81 9.69 22.82
N LEU A 213 0.53 9.86 22.49
CA LEU A 213 -0.10 11.17 22.31
C LEU A 213 -0.09 11.98 23.61
N GLY A 214 -0.36 11.35 24.76
CA GLY A 214 -0.26 11.99 26.07
C GLY A 214 1.16 12.48 26.38
N LEU A 215 2.18 11.67 26.06
CA LEU A 215 3.58 12.04 26.20
C LEU A 215 3.96 13.20 25.28
N LEU A 216 3.60 13.12 24.00
CA LEU A 216 3.85 14.19 23.02
C LEU A 216 3.17 15.50 23.42
N GLY A 217 1.91 15.45 23.85
CA GLY A 217 1.19 16.60 24.37
C GLY A 217 1.90 17.24 25.57
N SER A 218 2.38 16.44 26.51
CA SER A 218 3.12 16.94 27.68
C SER A 218 4.43 17.63 27.30
N LEU A 219 5.14 17.12 26.28
CA LEU A 219 6.37 17.71 25.77
C LEU A 219 6.09 19.04 25.05
N ILE A 220 5.03 19.10 24.22
CA ILE A 220 4.62 20.32 23.51
C ILE A 220 4.23 21.42 24.48
N VAL A 221 3.42 21.11 25.51
CA VAL A 221 3.03 22.11 26.52
C VAL A 221 4.26 22.68 27.23
N ARG A 222 5.24 21.82 27.56
CA ARG A 222 6.48 22.27 28.20
C ARG A 222 7.39 23.08 27.29
N THR A 223 7.53 22.71 26.02
CA THR A 223 8.33 23.51 25.07
C THR A 223 7.71 24.89 24.91
N ILE A 224 6.38 24.99 24.81
CA ILE A 224 5.67 26.28 24.78
C ILE A 224 5.90 27.09 26.06
N GLN A 225 5.79 26.48 27.25
CA GLN A 225 6.04 27.15 28.52
C GLN A 225 7.49 27.66 28.62
N ASN A 226 8.46 26.85 28.21
CA ASN A 226 9.88 27.22 28.21
C ASN A 226 10.16 28.37 27.24
N VAL A 227 9.54 28.36 26.05
CA VAL A 227 9.66 29.45 25.08
C VAL A 227 9.03 30.73 25.62
N ARG A 228 7.82 30.68 26.20
CA ARG A 228 7.17 31.84 26.83
C ARG A 228 7.99 32.41 27.97
N ALA A 229 8.54 31.56 28.84
CA ALA A 229 9.42 31.98 29.92
C ALA A 229 10.71 32.64 29.40
N ARG A 230 11.31 32.11 28.33
CA ARG A 230 12.48 32.73 27.66
C ARG A 230 12.14 34.10 27.08
N LEU A 231 10.99 34.24 26.41
CA LEU A 231 10.55 35.51 25.86
C LEU A 231 10.26 36.55 26.95
N ALA A 232 9.61 36.16 28.05
CA ALA A 232 9.36 37.04 29.20
C ALA A 232 10.67 37.56 29.82
N ARG A 233 11.68 36.68 30.00
CA ARG A 233 13.00 37.07 30.50
C ARG A 233 13.75 38.02 29.56
N ARG A 234 13.67 37.80 28.24
CA ARG A 234 14.25 38.71 27.25
C ARG A 234 13.61 40.10 27.32
N ARG A 235 12.28 40.18 27.45
CA ARG A 235 11.57 41.45 27.64
C ARG A 235 11.98 42.16 28.93
N ALA A 236 12.03 41.44 30.06
CA ALA A 236 12.46 42.02 31.34
C ALA A 236 13.91 42.52 31.33
N SER A 237 14.79 41.88 30.56
CA SER A 237 16.19 42.32 30.40
C SER A 237 16.31 43.55 29.50
N ALA A 238 15.45 43.68 28.47
CA ALA A 238 15.39 44.87 27.63
C ALA A 238 14.91 46.12 28.41
N THR A 239 13.94 45.97 29.31
CA THR A 239 13.43 47.08 30.14
C THR A 239 14.43 47.56 31.20
N ARG A 240 15.46 46.78 31.53
CA ARG A 240 16.45 47.13 32.58
C ARG A 240 17.63 47.96 32.07
N LEU A 241 17.74 48.17 30.77
CA LEU A 241 18.83 48.95 30.15
C LEU A 241 18.49 50.45 29.98
N ASP A 242 17.30 50.90 30.37
CA ASP A 242 16.89 52.32 30.35
C ASP A 242 16.81 52.94 31.75
N PRO A 243 17.94 53.26 32.41
CA PRO A 243 17.89 54.36 33.36
C PRO A 243 19.14 55.26 33.32
N VAL A 244 19.63 55.71 32.17
CA VAL A 244 20.65 56.78 32.13
C VAL A 244 20.56 57.61 30.84
N VAL A 245 19.50 58.40 30.62
CA VAL A 245 19.55 59.70 29.88
C VAL A 245 18.32 60.51 30.26
N SER A 246 18.36 61.24 31.37
CA SER A 246 17.43 62.34 31.65
C SER A 246 17.99 63.22 32.78
N GLU A 247 19.18 63.77 32.56
CA GLU A 247 19.57 65.04 33.18
C GLU A 247 19.86 66.01 32.04
N GLN A 248 18.90 66.89 31.77
CA GLN A 248 19.09 68.25 31.28
C GLN A 248 17.82 69.05 31.55
#